data_AF-A0A0R3BKC1-F1
#
_entry.id   AF-A0A0R3BKC1-F1
#
_cell.length_a   1.000
_cell.length_b   1.000
_cell.length_c   1.000
_cell.angle_alpha   90.00
_cell.angle_beta   90.00
_cell.angle_gamma   90.00
#
_symmetry.space_group_name_H-M   'P 1'
#
loop_
_entity.id
_entity.type
_entity.pdbx_description
1 polymer ?
#
loop_
_entity_poly.entity_id
_entity_poly.type
_entity_poly.pdbx_seq_one_letter_code
_entity_poly.pdbx_strand_id
1 'polypeptide(L)'
;MHKKADAEQTIRHLALEWMHETNYRPQPGHYPSFGAFKTWLESKHYSHYLLFRSRSDARAEAEGWFEAEISGYWRDMRSRGVEM
;
A
#
# COMPACT_ATOMS: atom_id res chain seq x y z
N MET A 1 9.39 13.58 12.07
CA MET A 1 8.02 13.74 11.51
C MET A 1 8.16 13.82 10.00
N HIS A 2 7.71 12.81 9.25
CA HIS A 2 7.90 12.78 7.78
C HIS A 2 6.98 13.79 7.09
N LYS A 3 7.44 14.34 5.96
CA LYS A 3 6.60 15.15 5.07
C LYS A 3 5.59 14.21 4.40
N LYS A 4 4.37 14.70 4.19
CA LYS A 4 3.29 13.93 3.54
C LYS A 4 3.74 13.28 2.22
N ALA A 5 4.44 14.02 1.38
CA ALA A 5 4.94 13.51 0.09
C ALA A 5 5.99 12.39 0.23
N ASP A 6 6.84 12.46 1.25
CA ASP A 6 7.84 11.44 1.55
C ASP A 6 7.15 10.16 2.04
N ALA A 7 6.21 10.31 2.96
CA ALA A 7 5.37 9.21 3.43
C ALA A 7 4.55 8.59 2.29
N GLU A 8 3.96 9.39 1.40
CA GLU A 8 3.20 8.89 0.25
C GLU A 8 4.07 8.01 -0.65
N GLN A 9 5.24 8.51 -1.06
CA GLN A 9 6.13 7.76 -1.94
C GLN A 9 6.60 6.46 -1.28
N THR A 10 6.96 6.51 0.00
CA THR A 10 7.38 5.33 0.75
C THR A 10 6.24 4.32 0.91
N ILE A 11 5.02 4.75 1.26
CA ILE A 11 3.87 3.86 1.43
C ILE A 11 3.52 3.15 0.11
N ARG A 12 3.54 3.87 -1.02
CA ARG A 12 3.33 3.26 -2.35
C ARG A 12 4.39 2.20 -2.66
N HIS A 13 5.65 2.52 -2.43
CA HIS A 13 6.74 1.56 -2.65
C HIS A 13 6.59 0.32 -1.76
N LEU A 14 6.31 0.52 -0.46
CA LEU A 14 6.11 -0.56 0.50
C LEU A 14 4.86 -1.40 0.19
N ALA A 15 3.82 -0.81 -0.40
CA ALA A 15 2.63 -1.55 -0.83
C ALA A 15 2.97 -2.59 -1.89
N LEU A 16 3.79 -2.22 -2.87
CA LEU A 16 4.28 -3.13 -3.90
C LEU A 16 5.20 -4.20 -3.30
N GLU A 17 6.16 -3.81 -2.45
CA GLU A 17 7.03 -4.76 -1.77
C GLU A 17 6.24 -5.78 -0.94
N TRP A 18 5.24 -5.32 -0.18
CA TRP A 18 4.35 -6.17 0.57
C TRP A 18 3.62 -7.17 -0.33
N MET A 19 3.10 -6.72 -1.48
CA MET A 19 2.47 -7.63 -2.43
C MET A 19 3.44 -8.69 -2.96
N HIS A 20 4.66 -8.28 -3.31
CA HIS A 20 5.68 -9.21 -3.79
C HIS A 20 6.10 -10.22 -2.71
N GLU A 21 6.30 -9.77 -1.47
CA GLU A 21 6.73 -10.63 -0.35
C GLU A 21 5.62 -11.59 0.10
N THR A 22 4.37 -11.12 0.14
CA THR A 22 3.21 -11.95 0.50
C THR A 22 2.68 -12.76 -0.66
N ASN A 23 3.24 -12.58 -1.87
CA ASN A 23 2.73 -13.12 -3.12
C ASN A 23 1.22 -12.85 -3.27
N TYR A 24 0.78 -11.66 -2.85
CA TYR A 24 -0.62 -11.29 -2.83
C TYR A 24 -1.18 -11.31 -4.24
N ARG A 25 -2.20 -12.15 -4.47
CA ARG A 25 -2.95 -12.20 -5.70
C ARG A 25 -4.34 -11.63 -5.46
N PRO A 26 -4.72 -10.51 -6.10
CA PRO A 26 -6.07 -10.00 -6.01
C PRO A 26 -6.97 -11.02 -6.68
N GLN A 27 -7.90 -11.51 -5.90
CA GLN A 27 -9.00 -12.29 -6.42
C GLN A 27 -10.11 -11.31 -6.81
N PRO A 28 -10.91 -11.63 -7.84
CA PRO A 28 -12.08 -10.82 -8.17
C PRO A 28 -12.99 -10.70 -6.94
N GLY A 29 -13.20 -9.46 -6.47
CA GLY A 29 -13.97 -9.16 -5.26
C GLY A 29 -13.19 -9.13 -3.95
N HIS A 30 -11.87 -9.41 -3.96
CA HIS A 30 -11.00 -9.29 -2.80
C HIS A 30 -10.18 -8.00 -2.84
N TYR A 31 -10.41 -7.14 -1.85
CA TYR A 31 -9.63 -5.94 -1.63
C TYR A 31 -8.43 -6.23 -0.73
N PRO A 32 -7.27 -5.59 -0.97
CA PRO A 32 -6.11 -5.78 -0.12
C PRO A 32 -6.43 -5.25 1.28
N SER A 33 -6.22 -6.09 2.30
CA SER A 33 -6.52 -5.73 3.68
C SER A 33 -5.46 -4.80 4.23
N PHE A 34 -5.78 -3.52 4.41
CA PHE A 34 -4.86 -2.55 5.02
C PHE A 34 -4.40 -2.97 6.42
N GLY A 35 -5.23 -3.71 7.16
CA GLY A 35 -4.83 -4.31 8.44
C GLY A 35 -3.64 -5.27 8.31
N ALA A 36 -3.60 -6.11 7.27
CA ALA A 36 -2.48 -7.01 7.01
C ALA A 36 -1.22 -6.25 6.61
N PHE A 37 -1.37 -5.21 5.79
CA PHE A 37 -0.28 -4.31 5.44
C PHE A 37 0.27 -3.57 6.67
N LYS A 38 -0.60 -3.06 7.56
CA LYS A 38 -0.18 -2.42 8.81
C LYS A 38 0.63 -3.36 9.71
N THR A 39 0.17 -4.59 9.90
CA THR A 39 0.91 -5.61 10.68
C THR A 39 2.28 -5.88 10.06
N TRP A 40 2.35 -5.93 8.73
CA TRP A 40 3.62 -6.08 8.01
C TRP A 40 4.55 -4.88 8.20
N LEU A 41 4.02 -3.65 8.11
CA LEU A 41 4.78 -2.43 8.40
C LEU A 41 5.30 -2.41 9.84
N GLU A 42 4.50 -2.86 10.81
CA GLU A 42 4.91 -2.96 12.22
C GLU A 42 6.04 -3.98 12.39
N SER A 43 5.94 -5.14 11.74
CA SER A 43 7.00 -6.17 11.73
C SER A 43 8.32 -5.66 11.13
N LYS A 44 8.24 -4.85 10.07
CA LYS A 44 9.40 -4.27 9.37
C LYS A 44 9.88 -2.95 10.01
N HIS A 45 9.32 -2.54 11.14
CA HIS A 45 9.59 -1.26 11.80
C HIS A 45 9.29 0.00 10.95
N TYR A 46 8.47 -0.12 9.90
CA TYR A 46 8.03 0.98 9.02
C TYR A 46 6.74 1.69 9.48
N SER A 47 6.16 1.29 10.61
CA SER A 47 4.93 1.90 11.15
C SER A 47 5.04 3.41 11.41
N HIS A 48 6.25 3.94 11.58
CA HIS A 48 6.50 5.37 11.73
C HIS A 48 6.15 6.20 10.49
N TYR A 49 6.12 5.59 9.30
CA TYR A 49 5.64 6.24 8.07
C TYR A 49 4.14 6.46 8.05
N LEU A 50 3.37 5.84 8.97
CA LEU A 50 1.94 6.13 9.16
C LEU A 50 1.69 7.32 10.12
N LEU A 51 2.74 7.84 10.76
CA LEU A 51 2.66 8.92 11.75
C LEU A 51 3.06 10.29 11.16
N PHE A 52 2.77 10.52 9.88
CA PHE A 52 3.05 11.79 9.22
C PHE A 52 2.02 12.87 9.62
N ARG A 53 2.42 14.13 9.46
CA ARG A 53 1.54 15.27 9.75
C ARG A 53 0.46 15.37 8.67
N SER A 54 -0.72 14.82 8.94
CA SER A 54 -1.93 15.05 8.14
C SER A 54 -2.93 15.97 8.86
N ARG A 55 -3.77 16.66 8.09
CA ARG A 55 -4.83 17.54 8.61
C ARG A 55 -6.12 16.78 8.95
N SER A 56 -6.32 15.59 8.38
CA SER A 56 -7.53 14.79 8.58
C SER A 56 -7.22 13.54 9.40
N ASP A 57 -6.58 12.55 8.79
CA ASP A 57 -6.15 11.33 9.47
C ASP A 57 -5.05 10.66 8.63
N ALA A 58 -3.86 10.48 9.22
CA ALA A 58 -2.69 9.96 8.50
C ALA A 58 -2.89 8.49 8.08
N ARG A 59 -3.68 7.73 8.85
CA ARG A 59 -3.98 6.34 8.53
C ARG A 59 -4.95 6.26 7.35
N ALA A 60 -6.01 7.05 7.34
CA ALA A 60 -6.97 7.07 6.24
C ALA A 60 -6.31 7.48 4.91
N GLU A 61 -5.39 8.45 4.94
CA GLU A 61 -4.63 8.83 3.75
C GLU A 61 -3.69 7.71 3.27
N ALA A 62 -2.97 7.06 4.20
CA ALA A 62 -2.10 5.94 3.86
C ALA A 62 -2.87 4.74 3.28
N GLU A 63 -4.06 4.47 3.81
CA GLU A 63 -4.97 3.43 3.30
C GLU A 63 -5.41 3.74 1.86
N GLY A 64 -5.77 4.99 1.59
CA GLY A 64 -6.11 5.43 0.23
C GLY A 64 -4.94 5.30 -0.76
N TRP A 65 -3.72 5.64 -0.35
CA TRP A 65 -2.53 5.48 -1.20
C TRP A 65 -2.21 4.01 -1.46
N PHE A 66 -2.30 3.17 -0.43
CA PHE A 66 -2.09 1.73 -0.54
C PHE A 66 -3.09 1.10 -1.52
N GLU A 67 -4.38 1.36 -1.35
CA GLU A 67 -5.40 0.79 -2.24
C GLU A 67 -5.23 1.27 -3.68
N ALA A 68 -4.96 2.57 -3.88
CA ALA A 68 -4.76 3.15 -5.20
C ALA A 68 -3.55 2.55 -5.93
N GLU A 69 -2.44 2.35 -5.22
CA GLU A 69 -1.21 1.81 -5.81
C GLU A 69 -1.41 0.34 -6.22
N ILE A 70 -1.99 -0.48 -5.34
CA ILE A 70 -2.30 -1.89 -5.64
C ILE A 70 -3.27 -1.98 -6.82
N SER A 71 -4.38 -1.25 -6.76
CA SER A 71 -5.37 -1.22 -7.83
C SER A 71 -4.77 -0.77 -9.17
N GLY A 72 -3.90 0.24 -9.15
CA GLY A 72 -3.16 0.74 -10.30
C GLY A 72 -2.22 -0.30 -10.91
N TYR A 73 -1.41 -0.96 -10.08
CA TYR A 73 -0.50 -2.02 -10.51
C TYR A 73 -1.23 -3.18 -11.21
N TRP A 74 -2.35 -3.63 -10.64
CA TRP A 74 -3.13 -4.72 -11.24
C TRP A 74 -3.86 -4.30 -12.50
N ARG A 75 -4.32 -3.05 -12.55
CA ARG A 75 -4.90 -2.48 -13.78
C ARG A 75 -3.86 -2.45 -14.90
N ASP A 76 -2.62 -2.04 -14.61
CA ASP A 76 -1.50 -2.08 -15.55
C ASP A 76 -1.19 -3.52 -16.00
N MET A 77 -1.03 -4.45 -15.06
CA MET A 77 -0.79 -5.87 -15.38
C MET A 77 -1.87 -6.46 -16.27
N ARG A 78 -3.15 -6.20 -15.97
CA ARG A 78 -4.27 -6.64 -16.80
C ARG A 78 -4.25 -5.99 -18.19
N SER A 79 -3.87 -4.72 -18.27
CA SER A 79 -3.72 -4.02 -19.55
C SER A 79 -2.56 -4.55 -20.38
N ARG A 80 -1.53 -5.11 -19.74
CA ARG A 80 -0.32 -5.64 -20.39
C ARG A 80 -0.46 -7.09 -20.84
N GLY A 81 -1.64 -7.69 -20.70
CA GLY A 81 -1.91 -9.05 -21.18
C GLY A 81 -1.08 -10.13 -20.47
N VAL A 82 -0.61 -9.86 -19.25
CA VAL A 82 -0.02 -10.91 -18.41
C VAL A 82 -1.17 -11.75 -17.86
N GLU A 83 -1.57 -12.75 -18.65
CA GLU A 83 -2.39 -13.85 -18.20
C GLU A 83 -1.58 -14.61 -17.14
N MET A 84 -2.06 -14.61 -15.89
CA MET A 84 -1.53 -15.44 -14.80
C MET A 84 -2.17 -16.82 -14.80
#